data_AF-A0A966SFU5-F1
#
_entry.id   AF-A0A966SFU5-F1
#
_cell.length_a   1.000
_cell.length_b   1.000
_cell.length_c   1.000
_cell.angle_alpha   90.00
_cell.angle_beta   90.00
_cell.angle_gamma   90.00
#
_symmetry.space_group_name_H-M   'P 1'
#
loop_
_entity.id
_entity.type
_entity.pdbx_description
1 polymer ?
#
loop_
_entity_poly.entity_id
_entity_poly.type
_entity_poly.pdbx_seq_one_letter_code
_entity_poly.pdbx_strand_id
1 'polypeptide(L)'
;MTTPAFNFISGLCRRSCVAAVVVAFAVAALLGSRLTAAEHAEHAKAETKAVQKAEAGHEGHDHGAGGCQGCCGDEPSELKKFGYAYLTAYMFCLSFCLGALFLVILNHLFDAQWMLPIRRFLEHLACQLFPTMAILWIPIGILAPKLYPWMTSDPATDHALAAKYPLFTINFFYGISLLIFLVWWFISSGLRRASLAQDKDGAAQHTRTMRKYAAGGIFCFAFSLTGAAIFWMKALSHQFFSTMYGVVYFAGSVWVTVITTYWLLLYFRNRGELKDVTREVTFHDCGKLFFAFTVFYAYIHFSQYFLIWNAAVPEETFWYVAREKGSWWWVGQLTIFGHFWMPFLMLLPIHRKLNLGFMSTMAGWAWVCHYLDLQFNIGPVLYPDGPHLGIYDVLCLSGLL
;
A
#
# COMPACT_ATOMS: atom_id res chain seq x y z
N MET A 1 -34.94 -1.10 7.59
CA MET A 1 -35.00 0.35 7.86
C MET A 1 -33.89 1.04 7.07
N THR A 2 -34.26 1.68 5.96
CA THR A 2 -33.34 2.35 5.02
C THR A 2 -33.28 3.83 5.38
N THR A 3 -32.26 4.26 6.13
CA THR A 3 -32.16 5.66 6.56
C THR A 3 -31.49 6.51 5.48
N PRO A 4 -32.09 7.64 5.06
CA PRO A 4 -31.51 8.59 4.09
C PRO A 4 -30.17 9.20 4.54
N ALA A 5 -29.81 9.09 5.83
CA ALA A 5 -28.53 9.49 6.38
C ALA A 5 -27.32 8.74 5.77
N PHE A 6 -27.48 7.47 5.40
CA PHE A 6 -26.39 6.66 4.81
C PHE A 6 -26.08 7.09 3.36
N ASN A 7 -27.10 7.52 2.61
CA ASN A 7 -26.95 8.09 1.27
C ASN A 7 -26.40 9.52 1.31
N PHE A 8 -26.70 10.29 2.36
CA PHE A 8 -26.15 11.63 2.55
C PHE A 8 -24.66 11.60 2.94
N ILE A 9 -24.27 10.73 3.87
CA ILE A 9 -22.85 10.58 4.30
C ILE A 9 -21.99 9.99 3.18
N SER A 10 -22.48 8.99 2.44
CA SER A 10 -21.77 8.43 1.27
C SER A 10 -21.67 9.42 0.10
N GLY A 11 -22.63 10.34 -0.05
CA GLY A 11 -22.61 11.41 -1.03
C GLY A 11 -21.66 12.56 -0.68
N LEU A 12 -21.62 12.97 0.59
CA LEU A 12 -20.73 14.04 1.07
C LEU A 12 -19.28 13.59 1.09
N CYS A 13 -18.99 12.40 1.64
CA CYS A 13 -17.63 11.89 1.77
C CYS A 13 -16.99 11.59 0.40
N ARG A 14 -17.77 11.07 -0.56
CA ARG A 14 -17.30 10.81 -1.93
C ARG A 14 -17.04 12.08 -2.74
N ARG A 15 -17.80 13.16 -2.52
CA ARG A 15 -17.58 14.44 -3.20
C ARG A 15 -16.47 15.26 -2.55
N SER A 16 -16.39 15.26 -1.22
CA SER A 16 -15.37 15.99 -0.46
C SER A 16 -14.00 15.34 -0.54
N CYS A 17 -13.86 14.00 -0.53
CA CYS A 17 -12.55 13.35 -0.69
C CYS A 17 -12.04 13.43 -2.13
N VAL A 18 -12.89 13.24 -3.14
CA VAL A 18 -12.48 13.39 -4.55
C VAL A 18 -12.13 14.86 -4.84
N ALA A 19 -12.89 15.82 -4.32
CA ALA A 19 -12.53 17.23 -4.44
C ALA A 19 -11.25 17.57 -3.68
N ALA A 20 -11.04 17.04 -2.46
CA ALA A 20 -9.82 17.26 -1.70
C ALA A 20 -8.59 16.64 -2.35
N VAL A 21 -8.69 15.47 -2.98
CA VAL A 21 -7.60 14.82 -3.72
C VAL A 21 -7.35 15.53 -5.05
N VAL A 22 -8.39 15.97 -5.78
CA VAL A 22 -8.22 16.77 -7.00
C VAL A 22 -7.62 18.14 -6.67
N VAL A 23 -8.01 18.75 -5.54
CA VAL A 23 -7.44 20.01 -5.06
C VAL A 23 -6.02 19.81 -4.55
N ALA A 24 -5.72 18.76 -3.79
CA ALA A 24 -4.36 18.46 -3.34
C ALA A 24 -3.44 18.11 -4.51
N PHE A 25 -3.92 17.36 -5.50
CA PHE A 25 -3.20 17.05 -6.74
C PHE A 25 -3.04 18.30 -7.61
N ALA A 26 -4.07 19.14 -7.74
CA ALA A 26 -3.99 20.40 -8.48
C ALA A 26 -3.07 21.40 -7.79
N VAL A 27 -3.11 21.50 -6.46
CA VAL A 27 -2.23 22.36 -5.66
C VAL A 27 -0.79 21.85 -5.73
N ALA A 28 -0.55 20.54 -5.64
CA ALA A 28 0.78 19.94 -5.82
C ALA A 28 1.29 20.09 -7.25
N ALA A 29 0.44 19.96 -8.27
CA ALA A 29 0.79 20.18 -9.68
C ALA A 29 1.03 21.67 -9.99
N LEU A 30 0.28 22.59 -9.37
CA LEU A 30 0.46 24.04 -9.50
C LEU A 30 1.70 24.53 -8.76
N LEU A 31 2.02 23.97 -7.59
CA LEU A 31 3.26 24.25 -6.87
C LEU A 31 4.46 23.65 -7.59
N GLY A 32 4.35 22.41 -8.08
CA GLY A 32 5.39 21.74 -8.86
C GLY A 32 5.69 22.44 -10.18
N SER A 33 4.68 22.94 -10.90
CA SER A 33 4.88 23.70 -12.15
C SER A 33 5.50 25.09 -11.95
N ARG A 34 5.25 25.73 -10.79
CA ARG A 34 5.91 26.99 -10.44
C ARG A 34 7.36 26.82 -10.03
N LEU A 35 7.70 25.67 -9.43
CA LEU A 35 9.08 25.33 -9.06
C LEU A 35 9.89 24.85 -10.26
N THR A 36 9.32 24.06 -11.17
CA THR A 36 10.00 23.70 -12.43
C THR A 36 10.21 24.91 -13.34
N ALA A 37 9.26 25.86 -13.37
CA ALA A 37 9.47 27.13 -14.07
C ALA A 37 10.60 27.97 -13.44
N ALA A 38 10.80 27.88 -12.12
CA ALA A 38 11.89 28.53 -11.42
C ALA A 38 13.25 27.84 -11.67
N GLU A 39 13.30 26.50 -11.64
CA GLU A 39 14.49 25.69 -11.95
C GLU A 39 14.91 25.87 -13.41
N HIS A 40 13.98 25.85 -14.38
CA HIS A 40 14.30 26.14 -15.79
C HIS A 40 14.81 27.57 -15.98
N ALA A 41 14.31 28.54 -15.22
CA ALA A 41 14.81 29.92 -15.26
C ALA A 41 16.20 30.06 -14.62
N GLU A 42 16.52 29.24 -13.61
CA GLU A 42 17.83 29.23 -12.96
C GLU A 42 18.89 28.48 -13.78
N HIS A 43 18.53 27.35 -14.39
CA HIS A 43 19.36 26.63 -15.35
C HIS A 43 19.64 27.46 -16.62
N ALA A 44 18.63 28.17 -17.15
CA ALA A 44 18.85 29.09 -18.28
C ALA A 44 19.81 30.25 -17.91
N LYS A 45 19.72 30.78 -16.68
CA LYS A 45 20.67 31.79 -16.18
C LYS A 45 22.07 31.22 -15.95
N ALA A 46 22.18 29.97 -15.51
CA ALA A 46 23.46 29.28 -15.31
C ALA A 46 24.15 28.96 -16.65
N GLU A 47 23.41 28.49 -17.66
CA GLU A 47 23.92 28.29 -19.03
C GLU A 47 24.34 29.62 -19.67
N THR A 48 23.55 30.69 -19.52
CA THR A 48 23.92 32.01 -20.07
C THR A 48 25.19 32.56 -19.42
N LYS A 49 25.39 32.35 -18.10
CA LYS A 49 26.63 32.71 -17.40
C LYS A 49 27.81 31.81 -17.78
N ALA A 50 27.59 30.53 -18.08
CA ALA A 50 28.63 29.61 -18.52
C ALA A 50 29.11 29.94 -19.94
N VAL A 51 28.19 30.29 -20.85
CA VAL A 51 28.50 30.73 -22.22
C VAL A 51 29.24 32.08 -22.22
N GLN A 52 28.82 33.04 -21.39
CA GLN A 52 29.55 34.32 -21.22
C GLN A 52 30.95 34.15 -20.60
N LYS A 53 31.15 33.14 -19.76
CA LYS A 53 32.46 32.82 -19.17
C LYS A 53 33.37 32.05 -20.15
N ALA A 54 32.79 31.30 -21.09
CA ALA A 54 33.51 30.59 -22.15
C ALA A 54 34.00 31.55 -23.26
N GLU A 55 33.26 32.62 -23.56
CA GLU A 55 33.69 33.66 -24.52
C GLU A 55 34.77 34.60 -23.96
N ALA A 56 34.90 34.71 -22.63
CA ALA A 56 35.90 35.56 -21.97
C ALA A 56 37.23 34.85 -21.63
N GLY A 57 37.36 33.54 -21.91
CA GLY A 57 38.46 32.69 -21.46
C GLY A 57 39.21 32.00 -22.59
N HIS A 58 39.69 32.76 -23.57
CA HIS A 58 40.53 32.23 -24.66
C HIS A 58 41.94 32.81 -24.67
N GLU A 59 42.61 32.85 -23.51
CA GLU A 59 44.07 32.93 -23.41
C GLU A 59 44.55 32.18 -22.16
N GLY A 60 45.46 31.21 -22.33
CA GLY A 60 46.23 30.60 -21.23
C GLY A 60 46.06 29.08 -21.05
N HIS A 61 46.98 28.33 -21.67
CA HIS A 61 47.29 26.93 -21.32
C HIS A 61 47.98 26.87 -19.95
N ASP A 62 47.56 25.98 -19.05
CA ASP A 62 48.50 25.19 -18.23
C ASP A 62 47.85 23.99 -17.51
N HIS A 63 48.64 22.94 -17.34
CA HIS A 63 48.27 21.66 -16.73
C HIS A 63 48.24 21.72 -15.19
N GLY A 64 47.20 21.18 -14.54
CA GLY A 64 47.22 20.97 -13.09
C GLY A 64 45.91 20.45 -12.47
N ALA A 65 45.97 19.22 -11.93
CA ALA A 65 45.16 18.66 -10.84
C ALA A 65 43.66 19.03 -10.76
N GLY A 66 42.81 18.27 -11.46
CA GLY A 66 41.35 18.29 -11.29
C GLY A 66 40.90 17.34 -10.17
N GLY A 67 40.53 17.89 -9.01
CA GLY A 67 39.87 17.17 -7.93
C GLY A 67 38.51 16.62 -8.35
N CYS A 68 38.19 15.42 -7.84
CA CYS A 68 36.94 14.71 -8.08
C CYS A 68 35.71 15.49 -7.58
N GLN A 69 35.07 16.25 -8.46
CA GLN A 69 33.77 16.88 -8.26
C GLN A 69 32.67 15.97 -8.86
N GLY A 70 32.51 14.74 -8.35
CA GLY A 70 31.61 13.74 -8.96
C GLY A 70 30.90 12.79 -8.00
N CYS A 71 30.96 13.00 -6.69
CA CYS A 71 30.42 12.07 -5.68
C CYS A 71 29.18 12.58 -4.92
N CYS A 72 28.55 13.66 -5.37
CA CYS A 72 27.25 14.06 -4.85
C CYS A 72 26.18 13.51 -5.80
N GLY A 73 25.47 12.45 -5.38
CA GLY A 73 24.30 12.00 -6.11
C GLY A 73 23.28 13.14 -6.19
N ASP A 74 22.76 13.41 -7.38
CA ASP A 74 21.73 14.43 -7.57
C ASP A 74 20.54 14.14 -6.64
N GLU A 75 20.13 15.16 -5.87
CA GLU A 75 18.93 15.10 -5.03
C GLU A 75 17.74 14.64 -5.88
N PRO A 76 16.93 13.67 -5.42
CA PRO A 76 15.80 13.20 -6.20
C PRO A 76 14.81 14.34 -6.43
N SER A 77 14.37 14.52 -7.68
CA SER A 77 13.36 15.52 -8.04
C SER A 77 12.14 15.46 -7.12
N GLU A 78 11.61 16.61 -6.72
CA GLU A 78 10.45 16.74 -5.82
C GLU A 78 9.24 15.93 -6.31
N LEU A 79 9.06 15.81 -7.63
CA LEU A 79 7.99 15.00 -8.21
C LEU A 79 8.18 13.50 -7.95
N LYS A 80 9.44 13.02 -7.92
CA LYS A 80 9.78 11.64 -7.58
C LYS A 80 9.54 11.39 -6.09
N LYS A 81 9.95 12.32 -5.22
CA LYS A 81 9.66 12.28 -3.77
C LYS A 81 8.15 12.18 -3.51
N PHE A 82 7.36 13.03 -4.16
CA PHE A 82 5.89 12.96 -4.10
C PHE A 82 5.35 11.62 -4.58
N GLY A 83 5.83 11.10 -5.71
CA GLY A 83 5.35 9.83 -6.25
C GLY A 83 5.57 8.64 -5.32
N TYR A 84 6.73 8.53 -4.67
CA TYR A 84 7.04 7.45 -3.72
C TYR A 84 6.22 7.57 -2.43
N ALA A 85 6.06 8.79 -1.90
CA ALA A 85 5.20 9.06 -0.75
C ALA A 85 3.73 8.70 -1.06
N TYR A 86 3.23 9.10 -2.24
CA TYR A 86 1.88 8.80 -2.69
C TYR A 86 1.67 7.30 -2.90
N LEU A 87 2.62 6.60 -3.52
CA LEU A 87 2.56 5.15 -3.71
C LEU A 87 2.49 4.42 -2.36
N THR A 88 3.31 4.82 -1.39
CA THR A 88 3.31 4.20 -0.05
C THR A 88 1.98 4.42 0.66
N ALA A 89 1.47 5.65 0.65
CA ALA A 89 0.17 5.97 1.24
C ALA A 89 -0.99 5.25 0.51
N TYR A 90 -0.92 5.13 -0.81
CA TYR A 90 -1.88 4.39 -1.61
C TYR A 90 -1.90 2.89 -1.25
N MET A 91 -0.73 2.25 -1.19
CA MET A 91 -0.63 0.83 -0.81
C MET A 91 -1.10 0.61 0.64
N PHE A 92 -0.87 1.57 1.54
CA PHE A 92 -1.41 1.53 2.90
C PHE A 92 -2.94 1.56 2.91
N CYS A 93 -3.58 2.49 2.18
CA CYS A 93 -5.05 2.54 2.11
C CYS A 93 -5.64 1.32 1.38
N LEU A 94 -4.93 0.80 0.38
CA LEU A 94 -5.32 -0.39 -0.35
C LEU A 94 -5.32 -1.64 0.52
N SER A 95 -4.38 -1.75 1.45
CA SER A 95 -4.26 -2.91 2.34
C SER A 95 -5.51 -3.10 3.21
N PHE A 96 -6.13 -2.01 3.69
CA PHE A 96 -7.42 -2.05 4.38
C PHE A 96 -8.54 -2.61 3.50
N CYS A 97 -8.63 -2.16 2.26
CA CYS A 97 -9.68 -2.55 1.34
C CYS A 97 -9.53 -4.02 0.91
N LEU A 98 -8.30 -4.46 0.64
CA LEU A 98 -8.00 -5.84 0.26
C LEU A 98 -8.14 -6.82 1.42
N GLY A 99 -7.67 -6.45 2.61
CA GLY A 99 -7.91 -7.24 3.81
C GLY A 99 -9.40 -7.37 4.10
N ALA A 100 -10.20 -6.32 3.88
CA ALA A 100 -11.64 -6.37 4.08
C ALA A 100 -12.31 -7.30 3.06
N LEU A 101 -11.92 -7.23 1.79
CA LEU A 101 -12.41 -8.14 0.76
C LEU A 101 -12.10 -9.61 1.10
N PHE A 102 -10.87 -9.88 1.56
CA PHE A 102 -10.49 -11.23 2.02
C PHE A 102 -11.37 -11.72 3.17
N LEU A 103 -11.60 -10.88 4.19
CA LEU A 103 -12.44 -11.24 5.34
C LEU A 103 -13.90 -11.52 4.91
N VAL A 104 -14.45 -10.78 3.95
CA VAL A 104 -15.80 -11.05 3.41
C VAL A 104 -15.82 -12.37 2.65
N ILE A 105 -14.82 -12.64 1.80
CA ILE A 105 -14.70 -13.93 1.09
C ILE A 105 -14.61 -15.07 2.10
N LEU A 106 -13.74 -14.95 3.11
CA LEU A 106 -13.54 -15.95 4.16
C LEU A 106 -14.85 -16.22 4.92
N ASN A 107 -15.59 -15.17 5.30
CA ASN A 107 -16.87 -15.30 5.97
C ASN A 107 -17.85 -16.18 5.19
N HIS A 108 -17.95 -16.00 3.88
CA HIS A 108 -18.86 -16.78 3.03
C HIS A 108 -18.32 -18.16 2.65
N LEU A 109 -17.01 -18.36 2.69
CA LEU A 109 -16.39 -19.66 2.40
C LEU A 109 -16.57 -20.65 3.56
N PHE A 110 -16.45 -20.17 4.80
CA PHE A 110 -16.53 -20.99 6.01
C PHE A 110 -17.85 -20.85 6.78
N ASP A 111 -18.81 -20.07 6.26
CA ASP A 111 -20.06 -19.75 6.96
C ASP A 111 -19.83 -19.23 8.40
N ALA A 112 -18.89 -18.29 8.55
CA ALA A 112 -18.41 -17.81 9.84
C ALA A 112 -19.42 -16.89 10.54
N GLN A 113 -20.35 -17.48 11.30
CA GLN A 113 -21.44 -16.75 11.97
C GLN A 113 -20.97 -15.63 12.92
N TRP A 114 -19.78 -15.74 13.51
CA TRP A 114 -19.23 -14.72 14.41
C TRP A 114 -18.92 -13.40 13.69
N MET A 115 -18.72 -13.43 12.36
CA MET A 115 -18.42 -12.26 11.54
C MET A 115 -19.68 -11.47 11.12
N LEU A 116 -20.88 -11.96 11.43
CA LEU A 116 -22.14 -11.30 11.06
C LEU A 116 -22.24 -9.82 11.51
N PRO A 117 -21.85 -9.44 12.74
CA PRO A 117 -21.91 -8.03 13.18
C PRO A 117 -20.96 -7.11 12.41
N ILE A 118 -19.84 -7.67 11.92
CA ILE A 118 -18.77 -6.91 11.25
C ILE A 118 -18.87 -6.95 9.72
N ARG A 119 -19.64 -7.90 9.17
CA ARG A 119 -19.74 -8.17 7.73
C ARG A 119 -20.11 -6.93 6.92
N ARG A 120 -21.08 -6.13 7.38
CA ARG A 120 -21.65 -5.04 6.57
C ARG A 120 -20.67 -3.89 6.31
N PHE A 121 -19.87 -3.53 7.30
CA PHE A 121 -18.86 -2.49 7.08
C PHE A 121 -17.62 -3.05 6.36
N LEU A 122 -17.29 -4.33 6.54
CA LEU A 122 -16.25 -4.99 5.72
C LEU A 122 -16.65 -5.03 4.23
N GLU A 123 -17.91 -5.35 3.92
CA GLU A 123 -18.45 -5.24 2.56
C GLU A 123 -18.34 -3.81 2.01
N HIS A 124 -18.55 -2.80 2.86
CA HIS A 124 -18.41 -1.41 2.48
C HIS A 124 -16.96 -1.05 2.17
N LEU A 125 -16.01 -1.41 3.04
CA LEU A 125 -14.57 -1.21 2.84
C LEU A 125 -14.09 -1.94 1.57
N ALA A 126 -14.51 -3.19 1.37
CA ALA A 126 -14.18 -3.96 0.18
C ALA A 126 -14.69 -3.30 -1.12
N CYS A 127 -15.87 -2.67 -1.08
CA CYS A 127 -16.42 -1.96 -2.25
C CYS A 127 -15.68 -0.65 -2.55
N GLN A 128 -14.84 -0.12 -1.65
CA GLN A 128 -14.01 1.05 -1.97
C GLN A 128 -12.90 0.71 -2.97
N LEU A 129 -12.58 -0.57 -3.19
CA LEU A 129 -11.65 -1.02 -4.23
C LEU A 129 -12.05 -0.47 -5.62
N PHE A 130 -13.35 -0.32 -5.89
CA PHE A 130 -13.83 0.32 -7.10
C PHE A 130 -15.15 1.09 -6.87
N PRO A 131 -15.24 2.38 -7.22
CA PRO A 131 -14.31 3.12 -8.07
C PRO A 131 -13.22 3.90 -7.31
N THR A 132 -13.29 4.00 -5.98
CA THR A 132 -12.47 4.94 -5.20
C THR A 132 -10.97 4.66 -5.35
N MET A 133 -10.51 3.44 -5.02
CA MET A 133 -9.08 3.10 -5.15
C MET A 133 -8.60 3.06 -6.60
N ALA A 134 -9.48 2.83 -7.57
CA ALA A 134 -9.13 2.91 -8.99
C ALA A 134 -8.88 4.37 -9.43
N ILE A 135 -9.69 5.32 -8.96
CA ILE A 135 -9.48 6.75 -9.22
C ILE A 135 -8.19 7.24 -8.53
N LEU A 136 -7.97 6.83 -7.29
CA LEU A 136 -6.76 7.15 -6.53
C LEU A 136 -5.49 6.48 -7.11
N TRP A 137 -5.63 5.51 -8.00
CA TRP A 137 -4.48 4.93 -8.70
C TRP A 137 -4.00 5.79 -9.88
N ILE A 138 -4.84 6.68 -10.42
CA ILE A 138 -4.53 7.48 -11.62
C ILE A 138 -3.22 8.28 -11.47
N PRO A 139 -2.93 8.97 -10.35
CA PRO A 139 -1.66 9.65 -10.18
C PRO A 139 -0.46 8.71 -10.29
N ILE A 140 -0.53 7.50 -9.73
CA ILE A 140 0.54 6.49 -9.85
C ILE A 140 0.72 6.09 -11.31
N GLY A 141 -0.37 5.88 -12.04
CA GLY A 141 -0.33 5.60 -13.47
C GLY A 141 0.37 6.70 -14.27
N ILE A 142 0.04 7.98 -14.03
CA ILE A 142 0.67 9.11 -14.73
C ILE A 142 2.16 9.25 -14.35
N LEU A 143 2.50 9.04 -13.08
CA LEU A 143 3.87 9.12 -12.56
C LEU A 143 4.69 7.85 -12.84
N ALA A 144 4.09 6.79 -13.38
CA ALA A 144 4.72 5.48 -13.52
C ALA A 144 6.08 5.52 -14.24
N PRO A 145 6.25 6.23 -15.39
CA PRO A 145 7.55 6.27 -16.07
C PRO A 145 8.68 6.90 -15.24
N LYS A 146 8.34 7.74 -14.24
CA LYS A 146 9.32 8.37 -13.33
C LYS A 146 9.54 7.54 -12.05
N LEU A 147 8.55 6.75 -11.66
CA LEU A 147 8.60 5.88 -10.48
C LEU A 147 9.40 4.61 -10.74
N TYR A 148 9.14 3.97 -11.88
CA TYR A 148 9.64 2.65 -12.20
C TYR A 148 10.83 2.73 -13.17
N PRO A 149 12.07 2.46 -12.71
CA PRO A 149 13.27 2.61 -13.55
C PRO A 149 13.26 1.76 -14.82
N TRP A 150 12.59 0.60 -14.78
CA TRP A 150 12.48 -0.30 -15.92
C TRP A 150 11.68 0.28 -17.10
N MET A 151 10.84 1.31 -16.90
CA MET A 151 10.05 1.91 -17.98
C MET A 151 10.88 2.83 -18.89
N THR A 152 12.04 3.28 -18.42
CA THR A 152 12.97 4.14 -19.19
C THR A 152 14.27 3.43 -19.55
N SER A 153 14.54 2.27 -18.97
CA SER A 153 15.76 1.50 -19.21
C SER A 153 15.66 0.72 -20.52
N ASP A 154 16.75 0.64 -21.28
CA ASP A 154 16.80 -0.15 -22.52
C ASP A 154 16.88 -1.66 -22.20
N PRO A 155 15.88 -2.47 -22.62
CA PRO A 155 15.90 -3.93 -22.43
C PRO A 155 17.14 -4.62 -23.02
N ALA A 156 17.81 -4.05 -24.03
CA ALA A 156 19.00 -4.64 -24.61
C ALA A 156 20.22 -4.59 -23.66
N THR A 157 20.23 -3.65 -22.72
CA THR A 157 21.34 -3.44 -21.77
C THR A 157 21.14 -4.17 -20.44
N ASP A 158 19.89 -4.46 -20.07
CA ASP A 158 19.54 -5.12 -18.82
C ASP A 158 18.98 -6.53 -19.06
N HIS A 159 19.80 -7.55 -18.82
CA HIS A 159 19.42 -8.96 -18.96
C HIS A 159 18.20 -9.35 -18.10
N ALA A 160 18.07 -8.79 -16.89
CA ALA A 160 16.94 -9.10 -16.01
C ALA A 160 15.63 -8.53 -16.56
N LEU A 161 15.69 -7.38 -17.23
CA LEU A 161 14.54 -6.79 -17.94
C LEU A 161 14.20 -7.58 -19.21
N ALA A 162 15.21 -7.95 -20.01
CA ALA A 162 15.04 -8.75 -21.22
C ALA A 162 14.33 -10.08 -20.93
N ALA A 163 14.76 -10.81 -19.89
CA ALA A 163 14.16 -12.08 -19.49
C ALA A 163 12.69 -11.95 -19.03
N LYS A 164 12.28 -10.76 -18.56
CA LYS A 164 10.93 -10.48 -18.06
C LYS A 164 10.12 -9.59 -19.02
N TYR A 165 10.62 -9.35 -20.22
CA TYR A 165 10.06 -8.40 -21.19
C TYR A 165 8.55 -8.62 -21.47
N PRO A 166 8.02 -9.86 -21.61
CA PRO A 166 6.58 -10.05 -21.82
C PRO A 166 5.70 -9.46 -20.71
N LEU A 167 6.21 -9.43 -19.46
CA LEU A 167 5.50 -8.89 -18.30
C LEU A 167 5.82 -7.40 -18.08
N PHE A 168 7.04 -6.98 -18.36
CA PHE A 168 7.53 -5.62 -18.14
C PHE A 168 7.43 -4.77 -19.41
N THR A 169 6.21 -4.63 -19.93
CA THR A 169 5.90 -3.62 -20.95
C THR A 169 4.93 -2.58 -20.39
N ILE A 170 5.02 -1.35 -20.89
CA ILE A 170 4.16 -0.23 -20.47
C ILE A 170 2.68 -0.58 -20.70
N ASN A 171 2.35 -1.15 -21.87
CA ASN A 171 0.99 -1.55 -22.21
C ASN A 171 0.47 -2.65 -21.29
N PHE A 172 1.31 -3.65 -20.97
CA PHE A 172 0.92 -4.72 -20.05
C PHE A 172 0.69 -4.19 -18.64
N PHE A 173 1.53 -3.28 -18.14
CA PHE A 173 1.38 -2.66 -16.82
C PHE A 173 0.02 -1.96 -16.64
N TYR A 174 -0.40 -1.15 -17.62
CA TYR A 174 -1.72 -0.50 -17.56
C TYR A 174 -2.86 -1.49 -17.77
N GLY A 175 -2.70 -2.45 -18.70
CA GLY A 175 -3.70 -3.48 -18.97
C GLY A 175 -3.96 -4.39 -17.77
N ILE A 176 -2.90 -4.86 -17.10
CA ILE A 176 -3.01 -5.71 -15.90
C ILE A 176 -3.57 -4.91 -14.72
N SER A 177 -3.20 -3.64 -14.57
CA SER A 177 -3.74 -2.79 -13.51
C SER A 177 -5.26 -2.59 -13.68
N LEU A 178 -5.73 -2.33 -14.91
CA LEU A 178 -7.15 -2.26 -15.21
C LEU A 178 -7.87 -3.60 -14.92
N LEU A 179 -7.28 -4.72 -15.36
CA LEU A 179 -7.84 -6.05 -15.11
C LEU A 179 -7.98 -6.34 -13.61
N ILE A 180 -6.97 -6.01 -12.82
CA ILE A 180 -6.98 -6.17 -11.35
C ILE A 180 -8.17 -5.42 -10.73
N PHE A 181 -8.37 -4.15 -11.08
CA PHE A 181 -9.51 -3.38 -10.57
C PHE A 181 -10.86 -3.94 -11.02
N LEU A 182 -10.96 -4.43 -12.26
CA LEU A 182 -12.19 -5.07 -12.77
C LEU A 182 -12.50 -6.37 -12.01
N VAL A 183 -11.48 -7.17 -11.69
CA VAL A 183 -11.62 -8.38 -10.87
C VAL A 183 -12.13 -8.02 -9.47
N TRP A 184 -11.51 -7.05 -8.81
CA TRP A 184 -11.94 -6.61 -7.48
C TRP A 184 -13.35 -6.00 -7.49
N TRP A 185 -13.67 -5.20 -8.50
CA TRP A 185 -15.02 -4.68 -8.71
C TRP A 185 -16.04 -5.80 -8.86
N PHE A 186 -15.77 -6.79 -9.73
CA PHE A 186 -16.68 -7.89 -9.99
C PHE A 186 -16.98 -8.70 -8.72
N ILE A 187 -15.95 -9.05 -7.95
CA ILE A 187 -16.09 -9.84 -6.72
C ILE A 187 -16.80 -9.01 -5.63
N SER A 188 -16.30 -7.81 -5.31
CA SER A 188 -16.85 -6.97 -4.23
C SER A 188 -18.28 -6.54 -4.51
N SER A 189 -18.59 -6.10 -5.74
CA SER A 189 -19.94 -5.71 -6.14
C SER A 189 -20.88 -6.91 -6.23
N GLY A 190 -20.40 -8.09 -6.65
CA GLY A 190 -21.19 -9.33 -6.66
C GLY A 190 -21.62 -9.73 -5.26
N LEU A 191 -20.66 -9.80 -4.32
CA LEU A 191 -20.91 -10.09 -2.92
C LEU A 191 -21.88 -9.08 -2.29
N ARG A 192 -21.62 -7.78 -2.44
CA ARG A 192 -22.49 -6.74 -1.86
C ARG A 192 -23.89 -6.71 -2.46
N ARG A 193 -24.04 -6.91 -3.77
CA ARG A 193 -25.37 -6.95 -4.41
C ARG A 193 -26.20 -8.12 -3.89
N ALA A 194 -25.61 -9.31 -3.78
CA ALA A 194 -26.29 -10.47 -3.22
C ALA A 194 -26.62 -10.29 -1.73
N SER A 195 -25.69 -9.70 -0.96
CA SER A 195 -25.91 -9.37 0.46
C SER A 195 -27.09 -8.40 0.65
N LEU A 196 -27.16 -7.33 -0.15
CA LEU A 196 -28.27 -6.37 -0.13
C LEU A 196 -29.59 -6.95 -0.64
N ALA A 197 -29.55 -7.90 -1.57
CA ALA A 197 -30.75 -8.58 -2.05
C ALA A 197 -31.32 -9.50 -0.96
N GLN A 198 -30.45 -10.20 -0.22
CA GLN A 198 -30.84 -11.03 0.91
C GLN A 198 -31.58 -10.25 2.00
N ASP A 199 -31.23 -8.99 2.22
CA ASP A 199 -31.92 -8.12 3.19
C ASP A 199 -33.38 -7.79 2.78
N LYS A 200 -33.74 -7.94 1.50
CA LYS A 200 -35.07 -7.58 0.98
C LYS A 200 -36.08 -8.72 1.08
N ASP A 201 -35.67 -9.94 0.72
CA ASP A 201 -36.57 -11.10 0.60
C ASP A 201 -36.20 -12.27 1.51
N GLY A 202 -35.03 -12.25 2.16
CA GLY A 202 -34.55 -13.32 3.04
C GLY A 202 -34.24 -14.64 2.32
N ALA A 203 -34.22 -14.68 0.99
CA ALA A 203 -34.13 -15.93 0.24
C ALA A 203 -32.74 -16.59 0.36
N ALA A 204 -32.72 -17.91 0.62
CA ALA A 204 -31.48 -18.68 0.74
C ALA A 204 -30.64 -18.73 -0.56
N GLN A 205 -31.24 -18.41 -1.71
CA GLN A 205 -30.55 -18.33 -2.99
C GLN A 205 -29.44 -17.25 -2.98
N HIS A 206 -29.63 -16.15 -2.26
CA HIS A 206 -28.63 -15.08 -2.17
C HIS A 206 -27.40 -15.55 -1.41
N THR A 207 -27.58 -16.31 -0.32
CA THR A 207 -26.47 -16.94 0.41
C THR A 207 -25.69 -17.90 -0.49
N ARG A 208 -26.37 -18.76 -1.26
CA ARG A 208 -25.71 -19.66 -2.24
C ARG A 208 -24.94 -18.87 -3.30
N THR A 209 -25.47 -17.74 -3.74
CA THR A 209 -24.81 -16.86 -4.70
C THR A 209 -23.54 -16.26 -4.11
N MET A 210 -23.58 -15.74 -2.89
CA MET A 210 -22.38 -15.23 -2.19
C MET A 210 -21.32 -16.32 -2.00
N ARG A 211 -21.71 -17.56 -1.67
CA ARG A 211 -20.78 -18.69 -1.60
C ARG A 211 -20.09 -18.98 -2.93
N LYS A 212 -20.81 -18.90 -4.06
CA LYS A 212 -20.20 -19.06 -5.40
C LYS A 212 -19.19 -17.94 -5.69
N TYR A 213 -19.55 -16.69 -5.39
CA TYR A 213 -18.63 -15.56 -5.52
C TYR A 213 -17.40 -15.72 -4.63
N ALA A 214 -17.55 -16.21 -3.39
CA ALA A 214 -16.43 -16.46 -2.49
C ALA A 214 -15.54 -17.61 -2.98
N ALA A 215 -16.13 -18.72 -3.42
CA ALA A 215 -15.41 -19.91 -3.88
C ALA A 215 -14.55 -19.63 -5.12
N GLY A 216 -15.06 -18.88 -6.11
CA GLY A 216 -14.23 -18.43 -7.23
C GLY A 216 -13.36 -17.23 -6.87
N GLY A 217 -13.90 -16.33 -6.05
CA GLY A 217 -13.28 -15.06 -5.67
C GLY A 217 -11.98 -15.23 -4.90
N ILE A 218 -11.81 -16.29 -4.11
CA ILE A 218 -10.55 -16.52 -3.37
C ILE A 218 -9.35 -16.70 -4.29
N PHE A 219 -9.50 -17.42 -5.41
CA PHE A 219 -8.43 -17.60 -6.39
C PHE A 219 -8.16 -16.31 -7.15
N CYS A 220 -9.21 -15.67 -7.65
CA CYS A 220 -9.09 -14.39 -8.33
C CYS A 220 -8.45 -13.32 -7.43
N PHE A 221 -8.81 -13.30 -6.14
CA PHE A 221 -8.22 -12.44 -5.12
C PHE A 221 -6.73 -12.73 -4.94
N ALA A 222 -6.34 -14.00 -4.77
CA ALA A 222 -4.95 -14.39 -4.58
C ALA A 222 -4.05 -13.96 -5.76
N PHE A 223 -4.48 -14.21 -7.00
CA PHE A 223 -3.74 -13.80 -8.19
C PHE A 223 -3.71 -12.29 -8.38
N SER A 224 -4.85 -11.61 -8.20
CA SER A 224 -4.93 -10.16 -8.39
C SER A 224 -4.17 -9.36 -7.33
N LEU A 225 -4.22 -9.77 -6.05
CA LEU A 225 -3.43 -9.16 -4.98
C LEU A 225 -1.93 -9.36 -5.21
N THR A 226 -1.53 -10.58 -5.59
CA THR A 226 -0.12 -10.88 -5.90
C THR A 226 0.35 -10.06 -7.10
N GLY A 227 -0.48 -9.95 -8.14
CA GLY A 227 -0.23 -9.08 -9.29
C GLY A 227 -0.04 -7.63 -8.87
N ALA A 228 -0.94 -7.07 -8.05
CA ALA A 228 -0.83 -5.71 -7.54
C ALA A 228 0.47 -5.48 -6.76
N ALA A 229 0.83 -6.39 -5.84
CA ALA A 229 2.07 -6.29 -5.07
C ALA A 229 3.32 -6.36 -5.98
N ILE A 230 3.31 -7.22 -7.00
CA ILE A 230 4.41 -7.36 -7.95
C ILE A 230 4.55 -6.13 -8.83
N PHE A 231 3.46 -5.69 -9.47
CA PHE A 231 3.51 -4.59 -10.44
C PHE A 231 3.63 -3.23 -9.78
N TRP A 232 3.03 -3.01 -8.61
CA TRP A 232 3.00 -1.67 -8.00
C TRP A 232 4.07 -1.45 -6.93
N MET A 233 4.57 -2.49 -6.25
CA MET A 233 5.63 -2.35 -5.24
C MET A 233 6.94 -3.00 -5.67
N LYS A 234 6.94 -4.31 -5.93
CA LYS A 234 8.17 -5.05 -6.26
C LYS A 234 8.84 -4.52 -7.54
N ALA A 235 8.06 -4.08 -8.51
CA ALA A 235 8.55 -3.58 -9.79
C ALA A 235 9.44 -2.33 -9.67
N LEU A 236 9.45 -1.63 -8.52
CA LEU A 236 10.42 -0.56 -8.24
C LEU A 236 11.88 -1.08 -8.28
N SER A 237 12.07 -2.37 -7.99
CA SER A 237 13.33 -3.09 -8.14
C SER A 237 13.11 -4.31 -9.03
N HIS A 238 12.97 -4.12 -10.34
CA HIS A 238 12.61 -5.17 -11.31
C HIS A 238 13.59 -6.35 -11.35
N GLN A 239 14.86 -6.12 -11.00
CA GLN A 239 15.88 -7.16 -10.86
C GLN A 239 15.53 -8.16 -9.77
N PHE A 240 15.05 -7.68 -8.62
CA PHE A 240 14.68 -8.50 -7.47
C PHE A 240 13.52 -9.44 -7.80
N PHE A 241 13.60 -10.67 -7.28
CA PHE A 241 12.56 -11.69 -7.43
C PHE A 241 12.26 -12.34 -6.08
N SER A 242 10.98 -12.59 -5.83
CA SER A 242 10.53 -13.37 -4.67
C SER A 242 9.09 -13.82 -4.90
N THR A 243 8.84 -15.12 -4.81
CA THR A 243 7.50 -15.70 -4.92
C THR A 243 6.62 -15.36 -3.73
N MET A 244 7.23 -15.13 -2.56
CA MET A 244 6.53 -14.84 -1.30
C MET A 244 6.07 -13.37 -1.17
N TYR A 245 6.55 -12.48 -2.05
CA TYR A 245 6.30 -11.03 -1.95
C TYR A 245 4.79 -10.66 -1.93
N GLY A 246 3.98 -11.35 -2.73
CA GLY A 246 2.52 -11.14 -2.70
C GLY A 246 1.89 -11.59 -1.38
N VAL A 247 2.38 -12.70 -0.81
CA VAL A 247 1.88 -13.25 0.47
C VAL A 247 2.28 -12.37 1.65
N VAL A 248 3.47 -11.75 1.59
CA VAL A 248 3.92 -10.72 2.54
C VAL A 248 2.92 -9.57 2.59
N TYR A 249 2.62 -8.98 1.43
CA TYR A 249 1.67 -7.87 1.35
C TYR A 249 0.25 -8.28 1.80
N PHE A 250 -0.18 -9.50 1.45
CA PHE A 250 -1.43 -10.09 1.93
C PHE A 250 -1.48 -10.22 3.46
N ALA A 251 -0.43 -10.78 4.08
CA ALA A 251 -0.37 -10.98 5.52
C ALA A 251 -0.49 -9.64 6.26
N GLY A 252 0.26 -8.62 5.82
CA GLY A 252 0.18 -7.27 6.39
C GLY A 252 -1.21 -6.63 6.18
N SER A 253 -1.80 -6.80 5.00
CA SER A 253 -3.14 -6.28 4.67
C SER A 253 -4.23 -6.84 5.58
N VAL A 254 -4.24 -8.16 5.81
CA VAL A 254 -5.24 -8.75 6.71
C VAL A 254 -4.95 -8.39 8.16
N TRP A 255 -3.67 -8.41 8.57
CA TRP A 255 -3.26 -8.03 9.92
C TRP A 255 -3.75 -6.64 10.32
N VAL A 256 -3.48 -5.63 9.49
CA VAL A 256 -3.91 -4.25 9.75
C VAL A 256 -5.45 -4.11 9.65
N THR A 257 -6.10 -4.82 8.74
CA THR A 257 -7.55 -4.74 8.59
C THR A 257 -8.30 -5.33 9.79
N VAL A 258 -7.84 -6.45 10.34
CA VAL A 258 -8.53 -7.12 11.46
C VAL A 258 -8.53 -6.24 12.70
N ILE A 259 -7.42 -5.56 13.02
CA ILE A 259 -7.38 -4.64 14.16
C ILE A 259 -8.16 -3.35 13.89
N THR A 260 -8.16 -2.84 12.65
CA THR A 260 -9.07 -1.74 12.25
C THR A 260 -10.54 -2.14 12.39
N THR A 261 -10.88 -3.38 12.06
CA THR A 261 -12.24 -3.94 12.21
C THR A 261 -12.65 -3.97 13.68
N TYR A 262 -11.74 -4.38 14.57
CA TYR A 262 -11.96 -4.32 16.01
C TYR A 262 -12.24 -2.89 16.47
N TRP A 263 -11.40 -1.93 16.05
CA TRP A 263 -11.53 -0.53 16.43
C TRP A 263 -12.81 0.11 15.88
N LEU A 264 -13.17 -0.16 14.63
CA LEU A 264 -14.44 0.29 14.03
C LEU A 264 -15.65 -0.28 14.76
N LEU A 265 -15.62 -1.57 15.10
CA LEU A 265 -16.67 -2.20 15.89
C LEU A 265 -16.85 -1.51 17.25
N LEU A 266 -15.75 -1.17 17.92
CA LEU A 266 -15.77 -0.40 19.16
C LEU A 266 -16.35 1.01 18.94
N TYR A 267 -15.92 1.70 17.90
CA TYR A 267 -16.40 3.04 17.55
C TYR A 267 -17.92 3.07 17.33
N PHE A 268 -18.44 2.17 16.49
CA PHE A 268 -19.88 2.09 16.20
C PHE A 268 -20.70 1.58 17.39
N ARG A 269 -20.13 0.69 18.23
CA ARG A 269 -20.75 0.28 19.50
C ARG A 269 -20.90 1.48 20.44
N ASN A 270 -19.87 2.31 20.58
CA ASN A 270 -19.89 3.47 21.47
C ASN A 270 -20.87 4.56 20.99
N ARG A 271 -21.09 4.69 19.68
CA ARG A 271 -22.15 5.55 19.11
C ARG A 271 -23.57 5.00 19.28
N GLY A 272 -23.71 3.76 19.74
CA GLY A 272 -25.00 3.09 19.91
C GLY A 272 -25.54 2.37 18.67
N GLU A 273 -24.94 2.58 17.49
CA GLU A 273 -25.44 2.03 16.21
C GLU A 273 -25.40 0.49 16.15
N LEU A 274 -24.41 -0.13 16.81
CA LEU A 274 -24.22 -1.59 16.83
C LEU A 274 -24.35 -2.21 18.24
N LYS A 275 -24.89 -1.48 19.21
CA LYS A 275 -24.89 -1.91 20.62
C LYS A 275 -25.62 -3.24 20.82
N ASP A 276 -26.71 -3.47 20.09
CA ASP A 276 -27.56 -4.66 20.25
C ASP A 276 -26.99 -5.92 19.58
N VAL A 277 -26.10 -5.74 18.60
CA VAL A 277 -25.53 -6.84 17.80
C VAL A 277 -24.11 -7.18 18.25
N THR A 278 -23.42 -6.23 18.88
CA THR A 278 -22.03 -6.40 19.30
C THR A 278 -21.93 -7.17 20.61
N ARG A 279 -21.33 -8.36 20.56
CA ARG A 279 -21.07 -9.21 21.73
C ARG A 279 -19.59 -9.24 22.08
N GLU A 280 -19.28 -9.54 23.33
CA GLU A 280 -17.91 -9.70 23.81
C GLU A 280 -17.15 -10.78 23.03
N VAL A 281 -17.84 -11.87 22.66
CA VAL A 281 -17.27 -12.93 21.82
C VAL A 281 -16.77 -12.41 20.47
N THR A 282 -17.45 -11.43 19.87
CA THR A 282 -17.03 -10.83 18.58
C THR A 282 -15.72 -10.07 18.73
N PHE A 283 -15.53 -9.32 19.82
CA PHE A 283 -14.25 -8.67 20.11
C PHE A 283 -13.14 -9.70 20.36
N HIS A 284 -13.44 -10.74 21.12
CA HIS A 284 -12.49 -11.81 21.39
C HIS A 284 -12.06 -12.54 20.10
N ASP A 285 -13.00 -12.83 19.20
CA ASP A 285 -12.72 -13.48 17.93
C ASP A 285 -11.89 -12.58 16.99
N CYS A 286 -12.20 -11.28 16.91
CA CYS A 286 -11.35 -10.31 16.21
C CYS A 286 -9.93 -10.28 16.81
N GLY A 287 -9.79 -10.25 18.14
CA GLY A 287 -8.50 -10.27 18.82
C GLY A 287 -7.71 -11.57 18.61
N LYS A 288 -8.40 -12.73 18.55
CA LYS A 288 -7.78 -14.01 18.18
C LYS A 288 -7.30 -14.01 16.75
N LEU A 289 -8.10 -13.49 15.82
CA LEU A 289 -7.71 -13.41 14.41
C LEU A 289 -6.52 -12.45 14.21
N PHE A 290 -6.50 -11.31 14.91
CA PHE A 290 -5.37 -10.39 14.89
C PHE A 290 -4.08 -11.04 15.41
N PHE A 291 -4.17 -11.78 16.52
CA PHE A 291 -3.05 -12.56 17.04
C PHE A 291 -2.60 -13.67 16.08
N ALA A 292 -3.54 -14.40 15.45
CA ALA A 292 -3.21 -15.41 14.46
C ALA A 292 -2.46 -14.81 13.26
N PHE A 293 -2.92 -13.67 12.75
CA PHE A 293 -2.24 -12.96 11.66
C PHE A 293 -0.91 -12.32 12.09
N THR A 294 -0.73 -12.01 13.38
CA THR A 294 0.57 -11.58 13.93
C THR A 294 1.61 -12.67 13.77
N VAL A 295 1.25 -13.91 14.11
CA VAL A 295 2.14 -15.08 13.96
C VAL A 295 2.32 -15.43 12.48
N PHE A 296 1.24 -15.40 11.69
CA PHE A 296 1.31 -15.67 10.25
C PHE A 296 2.21 -14.67 9.52
N TYR A 297 2.07 -13.38 9.81
CA TYR A 297 2.93 -12.32 9.27
C TYR A 297 4.40 -12.60 9.59
N ALA A 298 4.72 -12.88 10.85
CA ALA A 298 6.08 -13.18 11.28
C ALA A 298 6.66 -14.40 10.57
N TYR A 299 5.86 -15.46 10.44
CA TYR A 299 6.25 -16.68 9.73
C TYR A 299 6.59 -16.39 8.27
N ILE A 300 5.74 -15.65 7.56
CA ILE A 300 5.94 -15.34 6.13
C ILE A 300 7.16 -14.44 5.93
N HIS A 301 7.31 -13.37 6.71
CA HIS A 301 8.47 -12.49 6.64
C HIS A 301 9.77 -13.21 6.97
N PHE A 302 9.78 -13.99 8.06
CA PHE A 302 10.94 -14.77 8.45
C PHE A 302 11.30 -15.80 7.39
N SER A 303 10.32 -16.51 6.82
CA SER A 303 10.58 -17.51 5.78
C SER A 303 11.16 -16.88 4.52
N GLN A 304 10.67 -15.71 4.09
CA GLN A 304 11.23 -14.99 2.96
C GLN A 304 12.69 -14.58 3.23
N TYR A 305 12.94 -13.97 4.38
CA TYR A 305 14.28 -13.52 4.78
C TYR A 305 15.24 -14.70 4.89
N PHE A 306 14.86 -15.74 5.64
CA PHE A 306 15.71 -16.89 5.92
C PHE A 306 16.11 -17.63 4.64
N LEU A 307 15.19 -17.84 3.70
CA LEU A 307 15.51 -18.52 2.44
C LEU A 307 16.48 -17.71 1.58
N ILE A 308 16.29 -16.39 1.48
CA ILE A 308 17.17 -15.52 0.69
C ILE A 308 18.55 -15.39 1.37
N TRP A 309 18.58 -15.24 2.69
CA TRP A 309 19.80 -15.21 3.47
C TRP A 309 20.58 -16.54 3.39
N ASN A 310 19.88 -17.68 3.44
CA ASN A 310 20.51 -19.00 3.43
C ASN A 310 21.05 -19.38 2.05
N ALA A 311 20.30 -19.12 0.98
CA ALA A 311 20.74 -19.42 -0.39
C ALA A 311 21.79 -18.43 -0.89
N ALA A 312 21.78 -17.20 -0.35
CA ALA A 312 22.74 -16.13 -0.61
C ALA A 312 22.98 -15.82 -2.11
N VAL A 313 21.94 -15.98 -2.95
CA VAL A 313 22.01 -15.74 -4.39
C VAL A 313 22.05 -14.22 -4.67
N PRO A 314 23.05 -13.70 -5.42
CA PRO A 314 23.25 -12.25 -5.61
C PRO A 314 22.01 -11.50 -6.14
N GLU A 315 21.25 -12.13 -7.02
CA GLU A 315 20.03 -11.60 -7.64
C GLU A 315 18.89 -11.36 -6.64
N GLU A 316 18.94 -11.96 -5.44
CA GLU A 316 17.93 -11.83 -4.40
C GLU A 316 18.47 -11.12 -3.15
N THR A 317 19.74 -11.35 -2.79
CA THR A 317 20.33 -10.79 -1.56
C THR A 317 20.53 -9.28 -1.60
N PHE A 318 20.80 -8.70 -2.78
CA PHE A 318 21.09 -7.26 -2.89
C PHE A 318 19.97 -6.39 -2.29
N TRP A 319 18.73 -6.86 -2.39
CA TRP A 319 17.55 -6.16 -1.86
C TRP A 319 17.57 -6.07 -0.33
N TYR A 320 17.96 -7.15 0.37
CA TYR A 320 18.12 -7.13 1.82
C TYR A 320 19.40 -6.44 2.25
N VAL A 321 20.51 -6.61 1.52
CA VAL A 321 21.79 -5.93 1.83
C VAL A 321 21.62 -4.40 1.81
N ALA A 322 20.85 -3.86 0.87
CA ALA A 322 20.53 -2.43 0.81
C ALA A 322 19.70 -1.95 2.02
N ARG A 323 18.97 -2.85 2.69
CA ARG A 323 18.09 -2.55 3.82
C ARG A 323 18.69 -2.90 5.19
N GLU A 324 19.71 -3.74 5.21
CA GLU A 324 20.50 -4.07 6.40
C GLU A 324 21.66 -3.09 6.63
N LYS A 325 22.10 -2.40 5.57
CA LYS A 325 23.11 -1.35 5.67
C LYS A 325 22.47 -0.01 6.02
N GLY A 326 23.13 0.73 6.91
CA GLY A 326 22.70 2.08 7.29
C GLY A 326 21.48 2.09 8.22
N SER A 327 20.71 3.16 8.15
CA SER A 327 19.63 3.43 9.10
C SER A 327 18.34 2.63 8.85
N TRP A 328 18.17 2.07 7.64
CA TRP A 328 17.07 1.15 7.31
C TRP A 328 17.05 -0.12 8.16
N TRP A 329 18.20 -0.52 8.69
CA TRP A 329 18.30 -1.64 9.61
C TRP A 329 17.37 -1.47 10.82
N TRP A 330 17.27 -0.26 11.37
CA TRP A 330 16.39 0.04 12.50
C TRP A 330 14.91 -0.07 12.14
N VAL A 331 14.53 0.26 10.91
CA VAL A 331 13.16 0.03 10.40
C VAL A 331 12.90 -1.47 10.31
N GLY A 332 13.86 -2.27 9.83
CA GLY A 332 13.77 -3.72 9.83
C GLY A 332 13.61 -4.30 11.25
N GLN A 333 14.38 -3.83 12.22
CA GLN A 333 14.23 -4.23 13.63
C GLN A 333 12.86 -3.85 14.18
N LEU A 334 12.39 -2.63 13.88
CA LEU A 334 11.05 -2.19 14.27
C LEU A 334 9.96 -3.05 13.63
N THR A 335 10.14 -3.53 12.39
CA THR A 335 9.20 -4.48 11.78
C THR A 335 9.16 -5.78 12.58
N ILE A 336 10.30 -6.36 12.96
CA ILE A 336 10.37 -7.60 13.76
C ILE A 336 9.74 -7.41 15.15
N PHE A 337 10.18 -6.40 15.90
CA PHE A 337 9.70 -6.20 17.27
C PHE A 337 8.29 -5.60 17.31
N GLY A 338 7.93 -4.77 16.34
CA GLY A 338 6.68 -4.02 16.30
C GLY A 338 5.52 -4.77 15.66
N HIS A 339 5.72 -5.53 14.58
CA HIS A 339 4.66 -6.36 14.01
C HIS A 339 4.49 -7.67 14.75
N PHE A 340 5.59 -8.29 15.20
CA PHE A 340 5.54 -9.62 15.79
C PHE A 340 5.72 -9.60 17.30
N TRP A 341 6.92 -9.28 17.79
CA TRP A 341 7.28 -9.59 19.18
C TRP A 341 6.39 -8.89 20.21
N MET A 342 6.15 -7.59 20.02
CA MET A 342 5.32 -6.80 20.93
C MET A 342 3.84 -7.23 20.86
N PRO A 343 3.17 -7.28 19.69
CA PRO A 343 1.79 -7.76 19.62
C PRO A 343 1.65 -9.20 20.11
N PHE A 344 2.61 -10.09 19.82
CA PHE A 344 2.60 -11.48 20.26
C PHE A 344 2.56 -11.59 21.79
N LEU A 345 3.50 -10.94 22.48
CA LEU A 345 3.57 -10.98 23.94
C LEU A 345 2.37 -10.30 24.60
N MET A 346 1.94 -9.17 24.06
CA MET A 346 0.83 -8.42 24.66
C MET A 346 -0.53 -9.07 24.43
N LEU A 347 -0.72 -9.80 23.32
CA LEU A 347 -1.99 -10.44 22.99
C LEU A 347 -2.09 -11.87 23.51
N LEU A 348 -1.02 -12.48 24.05
CA LEU A 348 -1.04 -13.82 24.63
C LEU A 348 -2.19 -14.00 25.65
N PRO A 349 -2.36 -13.11 26.65
CA PRO A 349 -3.45 -13.23 27.61
C PRO A 349 -4.82 -12.89 27.03
N ILE A 350 -5.85 -13.66 27.40
CA ILE A 350 -7.23 -13.43 26.95
C ILE A 350 -7.79 -12.07 27.38
N HIS A 351 -7.49 -11.63 28.61
CA HIS A 351 -8.00 -10.38 29.16
C HIS A 351 -7.52 -9.14 28.39
N ARG A 352 -6.33 -9.19 27.77
CA ARG A 352 -5.81 -8.11 26.93
C ARG A 352 -6.61 -7.95 25.64
N LYS A 353 -7.02 -9.05 25.02
CA LYS A 353 -7.86 -9.06 23.79
C LYS A 353 -9.25 -8.46 24.01
N LEU A 354 -9.74 -8.49 25.26
CA LEU A 354 -11.05 -7.97 25.66
C LEU A 354 -10.99 -6.54 26.21
N ASN A 355 -9.80 -6.05 26.55
CA ASN A 355 -9.61 -4.69 27.00
C ASN A 355 -9.67 -3.71 25.81
N LEU A 356 -10.80 -3.03 25.68
CA LEU A 356 -11.12 -2.13 24.56
C LEU A 356 -10.14 -0.97 24.43
N GLY A 357 -9.69 -0.40 25.55
CA GLY A 357 -8.72 0.70 25.56
C GLY A 357 -7.35 0.22 25.05
N PHE A 358 -6.88 -0.91 25.58
CA PHE A 358 -5.63 -1.52 25.14
C PHE A 358 -5.66 -1.90 23.65
N MET A 359 -6.73 -2.54 23.17
CA MET A 359 -6.86 -2.91 21.77
C MET A 359 -6.96 -1.68 20.84
N SER A 360 -7.51 -0.57 21.31
CA SER A 360 -7.50 0.70 20.56
C SER A 360 -6.09 1.27 20.42
N THR A 361 -5.27 1.21 21.47
CA THR A 361 -3.85 1.62 21.37
C THR A 361 -3.07 0.71 20.43
N MET A 362 -3.38 -0.60 20.43
CA MET A 362 -2.79 -1.56 19.51
C MET A 362 -3.19 -1.31 18.05
N ALA A 363 -4.39 -0.79 17.79
CA ALA A 363 -4.80 -0.39 16.44
C ALA A 363 -3.93 0.75 15.90
N GLY A 364 -3.72 1.81 16.69
CA GLY A 364 -2.83 2.91 16.32
C GLY A 364 -1.38 2.45 16.12
N TRP A 365 -0.89 1.58 16.99
CA TRP A 365 0.43 0.97 16.84
C TRP A 365 0.55 0.14 15.55
N ALA A 366 -0.46 -0.67 15.24
CA ALA A 366 -0.49 -1.50 14.05
C ALA A 366 -0.50 -0.66 12.77
N TRP A 367 -1.20 0.47 12.74
CA TRP A 367 -1.18 1.40 11.62
C TRP A 367 0.22 1.96 11.38
N VAL A 368 0.89 2.42 12.44
CA VAL A 368 2.27 2.93 12.35
C VAL A 368 3.22 1.86 11.87
N CYS A 369 3.16 0.66 12.46
CA CYS A 369 4.01 -0.45 12.05
C CYS A 369 3.80 -0.80 10.59
N HIS A 370 2.54 -1.01 10.17
CA HIS A 370 2.23 -1.40 8.80
C HIS A 370 2.69 -0.35 7.79
N TYR A 371 2.52 0.94 8.10
CA TYR A 371 3.06 2.01 7.26
C TYR A 371 4.59 1.95 7.14
N LEU A 372 5.30 1.69 8.24
CA LEU A 372 6.76 1.57 8.26
C LEU A 372 7.26 0.32 7.52
N ASP A 373 6.49 -0.78 7.52
CA ASP A 373 6.79 -1.96 6.69
C ASP A 373 6.62 -1.65 5.20
N LEU A 374 5.60 -0.87 4.82
CA LEU A 374 5.49 -0.41 3.44
C LEU A 374 6.62 0.55 3.05
N GLN A 375 7.04 1.44 3.96
CA GLN A 375 8.22 2.28 3.76
C GLN A 375 9.50 1.43 3.63
N PHE A 376 9.67 0.37 4.42
CA PHE A 376 10.79 -0.57 4.29
C PHE A 376 10.82 -1.25 2.91
N ASN A 377 9.65 -1.50 2.33
CA ASN A 377 9.55 -2.10 1.00
C ASN A 377 9.82 -1.09 -0.13
N ILE A 378 9.29 0.13 -0.05
CA ILE A 378 9.26 1.12 -1.14
C ILE A 378 10.39 2.17 -1.03
N GLY A 379 10.62 2.69 0.17
CA GLY A 379 11.48 3.85 0.45
C GLY A 379 12.97 3.70 0.11
N PRO A 380 13.64 2.56 0.38
CA PRO A 380 15.08 2.40 0.14
C PRO A 380 15.53 2.60 -1.31
N VAL A 381 14.62 2.48 -2.28
CA VAL A 381 14.91 2.71 -3.70
C VAL A 381 15.12 4.20 -3.98
N LEU A 382 14.43 5.07 -3.24
CA LEU A 382 14.55 6.52 -3.36
C LEU A 382 15.61 7.10 -2.42
N TYR A 383 15.65 6.59 -1.18
CA TYR A 383 16.57 7.07 -0.14
C TYR A 383 17.45 5.93 0.37
N PRO A 384 18.57 5.62 -0.30
CA PRO A 384 19.47 4.55 0.14
C PRO A 384 20.09 4.79 1.52
N ASP A 385 20.33 6.06 1.88
CA ASP A 385 21.04 6.44 3.11
C ASP A 385 20.16 6.36 4.37
N GLY A 386 18.83 6.40 4.20
CA GLY A 386 17.92 6.23 5.33
C GLY A 386 16.45 6.58 5.13
N PRO A 387 15.62 6.33 6.15
CA PRO A 387 14.22 6.73 6.13
C PRO A 387 14.10 8.25 6.29
N HIS A 388 13.51 8.91 5.30
CA HIS A 388 13.12 10.31 5.38
C HIS A 388 11.59 10.40 5.43
N LEU A 389 11.06 10.95 6.52
CA LEU A 389 9.65 11.29 6.63
C LEU A 389 9.48 12.75 6.21
N GLY A 390 9.07 12.95 4.95
CA GLY A 390 8.85 14.26 4.38
C GLY A 390 7.43 14.78 4.63
N ILE A 391 7.22 16.06 4.30
CA ILE A 391 5.88 16.67 4.34
C ILE A 391 4.91 15.95 3.41
N TYR A 392 5.40 15.43 2.28
CA TYR A 392 4.61 14.67 1.32
C TYR A 392 4.06 13.37 1.91
N ASP A 393 4.82 12.67 2.75
CA ASP A 393 4.35 11.43 3.40
C ASP A 393 3.12 11.69 4.27
N VAL A 394 3.17 12.77 5.07
CA VAL A 394 2.07 13.18 5.95
C VAL A 394 0.87 13.69 5.14
N LEU A 395 1.10 14.52 4.12
CA LEU A 395 0.03 15.08 3.28
C LEU A 395 -0.66 14.01 2.44
N CYS A 396 0.09 13.09 1.84
CA CYS A 396 -0.49 12.01 1.05
C CYS A 396 -1.26 11.02 1.93
N LEU A 397 -0.72 10.65 3.10
CA LEU A 397 -1.41 9.75 4.02
C LEU A 397 -2.70 10.38 4.57
N SER A 398 -2.63 11.63 5.03
CA SER A 398 -3.81 12.35 5.55
C SER A 398 -4.84 12.71 4.48
N GLY A 399 -4.42 12.89 3.22
CA GLY A 399 -5.33 13.14 2.10
C GLY A 399 -6.04 11.89 1.59
N LEU A 400 -5.49 10.69 1.83
CA LEU A 400 -6.05 9.40 1.40
C LEU A 400 -6.86 8.68 2.48
N LEU A 401 -6.58 8.93 3.77
CA LEU A 401 -7.40 8.47 4.90
C LEU A 401 -8.66 9.32 5.06
#